data_AF-A0A923TMB2-F1
#
_entry.id   AF-A0A923TMB2-F1
#
_cell.length_a   1.000
_cell.length_b   1.000
_cell.length_c   1.000
_cell.angle_alpha   90.00
_cell.angle_beta   90.00
_cell.angle_gamma   90.00
#
_symmetry.space_group_name_H-M   'P 1'
#
loop_
_entity.id
_entity.type
_entity.pdbx_description
1 polymer ?
#
loop_
_entity_poly.entity_id
_entity_poly.type
_entity_poly.pdbx_seq_one_letter_code
_entity_poly.pdbx_strand_id
1 'polypeptide(L)'
;MFETILVAHRGPLAVRVVRTVQRVGAKAVTVHSDVDDRALHVTTADESVLLGPADPARSYLDVDRVVEAARRTGAQAVHPGCGALAEAAGFAAAVRDAGLVWVGPDPSRVARSTGSRGRTGVTVLGSPDGGVVVGEHVVRSSGTAALDESGPPDESARAAAVRAAAGIAGLVTVELDGDVVRRLVPRLQAGHRVTELVHGVDLVEQQLLLAAGQPLSCRPGRGVGVAMGARVYAAGAGQLTAFEIPADVCVDVGYRKGDRVQPHYDPLLALVTAHGATREQALDALRAAVAAFVVRGVDTNLPALSAALERTS
;
A
#
# COMPACT_ATOMS: atom_id res chain seq x y z
N MET A 1 -16.96 -4.74 14.07
CA MET A 1 -16.16 -5.01 12.84
C MET A 1 -17.10 -4.95 11.65
N PHE A 2 -16.64 -4.53 10.47
CA PHE A 2 -17.46 -4.57 9.26
C PHE A 2 -17.67 -6.02 8.79
N GLU A 3 -18.84 -6.30 8.22
CA GLU A 3 -19.18 -7.57 7.59
C GLU A 3 -18.76 -7.60 6.11
N THR A 4 -18.85 -6.47 5.41
CA THR A 4 -18.46 -6.36 3.99
C THR A 4 -17.69 -5.07 3.74
N ILE A 5 -16.56 -5.17 3.04
CA ILE A 5 -15.67 -4.05 2.74
C ILE A 5 -15.34 -4.06 1.24
N LEU A 6 -15.50 -2.91 0.58
CA LEU A 6 -15.08 -2.72 -0.80
C LEU A 6 -13.65 -2.18 -0.86
N VAL A 7 -12.80 -2.81 -1.66
CA VAL A 7 -11.42 -2.38 -1.93
C VAL A 7 -11.40 -1.65 -3.28
N ALA A 8 -11.31 -0.32 -3.24
CA ALA A 8 -11.30 0.56 -4.41
C ALA A 8 -9.87 0.71 -4.97
N HIS A 9 -9.26 -0.39 -5.37
CA HIS A 9 -7.90 -0.44 -5.89
C HIS A 9 -7.71 -1.65 -6.82
N ARG A 10 -6.54 -1.76 -7.48
CA ARG A 10 -6.15 -2.89 -8.33
C ARG A 10 -4.77 -3.46 -8.03
N GLY A 11 -4.42 -4.59 -8.64
CA GLY A 11 -3.05 -5.12 -8.63
C GLY A 11 -2.57 -5.59 -7.24
N PRO A 12 -1.25 -5.62 -7.00
CA PRO A 12 -0.69 -6.26 -5.79
C PRO A 12 -1.23 -5.72 -4.47
N LEU A 13 -1.43 -4.39 -4.39
CA LEU A 13 -1.94 -3.78 -3.15
C LEU A 13 -3.42 -4.05 -2.92
N ALA A 14 -4.23 -4.21 -3.97
CA ALA A 14 -5.60 -4.66 -3.80
C ALA A 14 -5.65 -6.08 -3.25
N VAL A 15 -4.80 -6.99 -3.77
CA VAL A 15 -4.67 -8.36 -3.23
C VAL A 15 -4.26 -8.34 -1.76
N ARG A 16 -3.28 -7.51 -1.39
CA ARG A 16 -2.82 -7.32 -0.01
C ARG A 16 -3.97 -6.89 0.93
N VAL A 17 -4.80 -5.94 0.49
CA VAL A 17 -5.94 -5.46 1.29
C VAL A 17 -7.03 -6.53 1.38
N VAL A 18 -7.42 -7.15 0.26
CA VAL A 18 -8.41 -8.24 0.20
C VAL A 18 -8.06 -9.35 1.18
N ARG A 19 -6.81 -9.81 1.18
CA ARG A 19 -6.34 -10.86 2.10
C ARG A 19 -6.49 -10.46 3.57
N THR A 20 -6.22 -9.21 3.93
CA THR A 20 -6.46 -8.76 5.31
C THR A 20 -7.94 -8.65 5.63
N VAL A 21 -8.78 -8.15 4.72
CA VAL A 21 -10.24 -8.09 4.90
C VAL A 21 -10.80 -9.49 5.19
N GLN A 22 -10.41 -10.50 4.40
CA GLN A 22 -10.80 -11.89 4.62
C GLN A 22 -10.24 -12.45 5.94
N ARG A 23 -8.98 -12.16 6.27
CA ARG A 23 -8.33 -12.62 7.51
C ARG A 23 -9.02 -12.09 8.76
N VAL A 24 -9.55 -10.87 8.73
CA VAL A 24 -10.33 -10.29 9.85
C VAL A 24 -11.80 -10.72 9.85
N GLY A 25 -12.19 -11.64 8.96
CA GLY A 25 -13.51 -12.26 8.92
C GLY A 25 -14.58 -11.46 8.17
N ALA A 26 -14.19 -10.44 7.39
CA ALA A 26 -15.11 -9.67 6.56
C ALA A 26 -15.11 -10.16 5.12
N LYS A 27 -16.25 -10.03 4.42
CA LYS A 27 -16.36 -10.24 2.99
C LYS A 27 -15.61 -9.13 2.24
N ALA A 28 -14.66 -9.53 1.40
CA ALA A 28 -13.89 -8.64 0.54
C ALA A 28 -14.55 -8.51 -0.83
N VAL A 29 -14.95 -7.28 -1.17
CA VAL A 29 -15.45 -6.91 -2.49
C VAL A 29 -14.36 -6.12 -3.21
N THR A 30 -14.12 -6.42 -4.49
CA THR A 30 -13.24 -5.61 -5.34
C THR A 30 -14.00 -4.98 -6.50
N VAL A 31 -13.31 -4.10 -7.22
CA VAL A 31 -13.79 -3.52 -8.47
C VAL A 31 -12.79 -3.77 -9.59
N HIS A 32 -13.28 -3.86 -10.82
CA HIS A 32 -12.43 -4.04 -11.99
C HIS A 32 -12.97 -3.36 -13.24
N SER A 33 -12.06 -3.12 -14.20
CA SER A 33 -12.44 -2.83 -15.59
C SER A 33 -12.51 -4.13 -16.40
N ASP A 34 -13.06 -4.05 -17.60
CA ASP A 34 -13.18 -5.18 -18.54
C ASP A 34 -11.84 -5.88 -18.85
N VAL A 35 -10.73 -5.15 -18.86
CA VAL A 35 -9.39 -5.71 -19.11
C VAL A 35 -8.75 -6.35 -17.87
N ASP A 36 -9.27 -6.08 -16.68
CA ASP A 36 -8.80 -6.66 -15.41
C ASP A 36 -9.74 -7.79 -14.91
N ASP A 37 -10.67 -8.29 -15.73
CA ASP A 37 -11.68 -9.32 -15.39
C ASP A 37 -11.11 -10.62 -14.78
N ARG A 38 -9.86 -10.94 -15.12
CA ARG A 38 -9.11 -12.10 -14.62
C ARG A 38 -7.94 -11.73 -13.73
N ALA A 39 -7.79 -10.46 -13.37
CA ALA A 39 -6.69 -10.00 -12.54
C ALA A 39 -6.71 -10.69 -11.17
N LEU A 40 -5.54 -10.79 -10.54
CA LEU A 40 -5.37 -11.53 -9.30
C LEU A 40 -6.30 -11.03 -8.18
N HIS A 41 -6.46 -9.71 -8.04
CA HIS A 41 -7.33 -9.13 -7.01
C HIS A 41 -8.80 -9.47 -7.23
N VAL A 42 -9.25 -9.61 -8.48
CA VAL A 42 -10.62 -10.02 -8.83
C VAL A 42 -10.88 -11.45 -8.40
N THR A 43 -9.97 -12.37 -8.75
CA THR A 43 -10.13 -13.81 -8.45
C THR A 43 -9.83 -14.18 -6.98
N THR A 44 -9.24 -13.26 -6.22
CA THR A 44 -8.91 -13.46 -4.80
C THR A 44 -10.03 -12.94 -3.88
N ALA A 45 -10.79 -11.95 -4.33
CA ALA A 45 -11.92 -11.40 -3.60
C ALA A 45 -13.11 -12.37 -3.54
N ASP A 46 -13.98 -12.20 -2.55
CA ASP A 46 -15.21 -13.00 -2.44
C ASP A 46 -16.25 -12.59 -3.47
N GLU A 47 -16.21 -11.32 -3.89
CA GLU A 47 -17.02 -10.77 -4.98
C GLU A 47 -16.25 -9.65 -5.71
N SER A 48 -16.57 -9.44 -6.99
CA SER A 48 -16.02 -8.33 -7.76
C SER A 48 -17.05 -7.70 -8.69
N VAL A 49 -16.99 -6.38 -8.83
CA VAL A 49 -17.92 -5.59 -9.67
C VAL A 49 -17.19 -4.97 -10.85
N LEU A 50 -17.70 -5.23 -12.07
CA LEU A 50 -17.26 -4.55 -13.28
C LEU A 50 -17.73 -3.09 -13.26
N LEU A 51 -16.79 -2.15 -13.30
CA LEU A 51 -17.07 -0.71 -13.37
C LEU A 51 -17.34 -0.25 -14.81
N GLY A 52 -16.55 -0.75 -15.76
CA GLY A 52 -16.59 -0.26 -17.13
C GLY A 52 -15.35 -0.62 -17.94
N PRO A 53 -15.03 0.16 -18.98
CA PRO A 53 -13.95 -0.14 -19.90
C PRO A 53 -12.57 0.14 -19.30
N ALA A 54 -11.53 -0.25 -20.02
CA ALA A 54 -10.12 -0.07 -19.64
C ALA A 54 -9.72 1.38 -19.26
N ASP A 55 -10.38 2.41 -19.81
CA ASP A 55 -10.11 3.81 -19.48
C ASP A 55 -10.33 4.06 -17.96
N PRO A 56 -9.27 4.44 -17.20
CA PRO A 56 -9.40 4.69 -15.77
C PRO A 56 -10.46 5.74 -15.43
N ALA A 57 -10.64 6.78 -16.25
CA ALA A 57 -11.62 7.83 -16.02
C ALA A 57 -13.07 7.34 -16.09
N ARG A 58 -13.29 6.20 -16.75
CA ARG A 58 -14.60 5.53 -16.91
C ARG A 58 -14.70 4.23 -16.11
N SER A 59 -13.70 3.94 -15.27
CA SER A 59 -13.63 2.76 -14.42
C SER A 59 -13.07 3.13 -13.03
N TYR A 60 -11.81 2.84 -12.76
CA TYR A 60 -11.20 2.95 -11.43
C TYR A 60 -11.19 4.37 -10.83
N LEU A 61 -11.25 5.42 -11.64
CA LEU A 61 -11.28 6.82 -11.19
C LEU A 61 -12.68 7.43 -11.24
N ASP A 62 -13.69 6.65 -11.65
CA ASP A 62 -15.08 7.07 -11.66
C ASP A 62 -15.69 6.86 -10.26
N VAL A 63 -15.76 7.95 -9.50
CA VAL A 63 -16.24 7.96 -8.11
C VAL A 63 -17.66 7.40 -8.00
N ASP A 64 -18.56 7.80 -8.89
CA ASP A 64 -19.96 7.42 -8.82
C ASP A 64 -20.13 5.92 -9.05
N ARG A 65 -19.41 5.35 -10.03
CA ARG A 65 -19.40 3.90 -10.28
C ARG A 65 -18.86 3.11 -9.10
N VAL A 66 -17.78 3.58 -8.47
CA VAL A 66 -17.18 2.89 -7.32
C VAL A 66 -18.10 2.93 -6.09
N VAL A 67 -18.73 4.09 -5.82
CA VAL A 67 -19.70 4.23 -4.73
C VAL A 67 -20.94 3.38 -4.98
N GLU A 68 -21.46 3.36 -6.22
CA GLU A 68 -22.59 2.52 -6.58
C GLU A 68 -22.26 1.02 -6.47
N ALA A 69 -21.05 0.61 -6.88
CA ALA A 69 -20.56 -0.75 -6.65
C ALA A 69 -20.59 -1.10 -5.15
N ALA A 70 -20.09 -0.22 -4.28
CA ALA A 70 -20.08 -0.44 -2.84
C ALA A 70 -21.50 -0.61 -2.27
N ARG A 71 -22.45 0.22 -2.70
CA ARG A 71 -23.85 0.15 -2.26
C ARG A 71 -24.52 -1.15 -2.71
N ARG A 72 -24.34 -1.53 -3.98
CA ARG A 72 -24.96 -2.73 -4.56
C ARG A 72 -24.50 -4.03 -3.91
N THR A 73 -23.26 -4.08 -3.45
CA THR A 73 -22.71 -5.27 -2.77
C THR A 73 -22.96 -5.28 -1.26
N GLY A 74 -23.63 -4.25 -0.72
CA GLY A 74 -23.86 -4.11 0.72
C GLY A 74 -22.59 -3.82 1.52
N ALA A 75 -21.55 -3.25 0.88
CA ALA A 75 -20.35 -2.85 1.61
C ALA A 75 -20.70 -1.81 2.67
N GLN A 76 -20.05 -1.88 3.82
CA GLN A 76 -20.22 -0.92 4.92
C GLN A 76 -19.07 0.08 4.97
N ALA A 77 -17.94 -0.27 4.35
CA ALA A 77 -16.75 0.56 4.29
C ALA A 77 -16.06 0.44 2.93
N VAL A 78 -15.34 1.50 2.53
CA VAL A 78 -14.49 1.55 1.34
C VAL A 78 -13.04 1.75 1.76
N HIS A 79 -12.19 0.78 1.45
CA HIS A 79 -10.75 0.91 1.56
C HIS A 79 -10.18 1.40 0.22
N PRO A 80 -9.60 2.62 0.17
CA PRO A 80 -9.17 3.22 -1.10
C PRO A 80 -7.81 2.72 -1.61
N GLY A 81 -7.13 1.87 -0.83
CA GLY A 81 -5.81 1.35 -1.18
C GLY A 81 -4.75 2.46 -1.11
N CYS A 82 -3.94 2.61 -2.16
CA CYS A 82 -2.98 3.69 -2.31
C CYS A 82 -3.22 4.49 -3.61
N GLY A 83 -2.54 5.63 -3.79
CA GLY A 83 -2.60 6.37 -5.06
C GLY A 83 -3.77 7.36 -5.17
N ALA A 84 -4.22 7.61 -6.40
CA ALA A 84 -4.95 8.83 -6.75
C ALA A 84 -6.26 9.04 -5.98
N LEU A 85 -7.15 8.05 -5.96
CA LEU A 85 -8.43 8.19 -5.23
C LEU A 85 -8.24 8.19 -3.71
N ALA A 86 -7.20 7.55 -3.18
CA ALA A 86 -6.93 7.51 -1.75
C ALA A 86 -6.57 8.87 -1.13
N GLU A 87 -6.20 9.87 -1.95
CA GLU A 87 -6.00 11.25 -1.52
C GLU A 87 -7.11 12.21 -2.01
N ALA A 88 -8.10 11.69 -2.76
CA ALA A 88 -9.15 12.49 -3.35
C ALA A 88 -10.23 12.82 -2.30
N ALA A 89 -10.20 14.04 -1.77
CA ALA A 89 -11.19 14.50 -0.79
C ALA A 89 -12.64 14.38 -1.29
N GLY A 90 -12.89 14.60 -2.59
CA GLY A 90 -14.21 14.42 -3.20
C GLY A 90 -14.69 12.96 -3.17
N PHE A 91 -13.78 11.99 -3.32
CA PHE A 91 -14.15 10.57 -3.23
C PHE A 91 -14.47 10.18 -1.78
N ALA A 92 -13.64 10.60 -0.82
CA ALA A 92 -13.91 10.36 0.60
C ALA A 92 -15.24 10.99 1.05
N ALA A 93 -15.58 12.18 0.55
CA ALA A 93 -16.89 12.81 0.77
C ALA A 93 -18.02 11.98 0.16
N ALA A 94 -17.93 11.59 -1.12
CA ALA A 94 -18.95 10.81 -1.80
C ALA A 94 -19.23 9.44 -1.12
N VAL A 95 -18.18 8.77 -0.62
CA VAL A 95 -18.32 7.54 0.18
C VAL A 95 -19.16 7.80 1.44
N ARG A 96 -18.87 8.87 2.18
CA ARG A 96 -19.59 9.23 3.41
C ARG A 96 -21.01 9.69 3.14
N ASP A 97 -21.23 10.48 2.09
CA ASP A 97 -22.56 10.95 1.68
C ASP A 97 -23.46 9.78 1.25
N ALA A 98 -22.86 8.69 0.76
CA ALA A 98 -23.55 7.43 0.49
C ALA A 98 -23.83 6.57 1.75
N GLY A 99 -23.47 7.06 2.94
CA GLY A 99 -23.65 6.34 4.22
C GLY A 99 -22.61 5.25 4.48
N LEU A 100 -21.50 5.24 3.74
CA LEU A 100 -20.42 4.26 3.87
C LEU A 100 -19.27 4.83 4.71
N VAL A 101 -18.50 3.96 5.36
CA VAL A 101 -17.30 4.38 6.09
C VAL A 101 -16.09 4.49 5.15
N TRP A 102 -15.41 5.63 5.18
CA TRP A 102 -14.11 5.81 4.55
C TRP A 102 -13.01 5.21 5.43
N VAL A 103 -12.25 4.24 4.91
CA VAL A 103 -11.11 3.66 5.65
C VAL A 103 -9.86 4.54 5.45
N GLY A 104 -9.68 5.49 6.36
CA GLY A 104 -8.51 6.34 6.42
C GLY A 104 -8.82 7.69 7.06
N PRO A 105 -7.80 8.56 7.23
CA PRO A 105 -8.05 9.94 7.61
C PRO A 105 -8.88 10.68 6.57
N ASP A 106 -9.55 11.74 6.99
CA ASP A 106 -10.22 12.67 6.07
C ASP A 106 -9.19 13.43 5.22
N PRO A 107 -9.11 13.21 3.89
CA PRO A 107 -8.11 13.89 3.07
C PRO A 107 -8.27 15.41 3.03
N SER A 108 -9.44 15.95 3.38
CA SER A 108 -9.67 17.40 3.48
C SER A 108 -9.09 18.02 4.75
N ARG A 109 -8.94 17.22 5.82
CA ARG A 109 -8.42 17.66 7.13
C ARG A 109 -6.92 17.53 7.25
N VAL A 110 -6.28 16.85 6.30
CA VAL A 110 -4.84 16.68 6.24
C VAL A 110 -4.28 17.75 5.29
N ALA A 111 -3.59 18.75 5.86
CA ALA A 111 -3.05 19.88 5.11
C ALA A 111 -2.20 19.39 3.92
N ARG A 112 -2.49 19.92 2.71
CA ARG A 112 -1.77 19.54 1.49
C ARG A 112 -0.43 20.27 1.43
N SER A 113 0.65 19.49 1.39
CA SER A 113 2.00 19.75 0.85
C SER A 113 2.52 21.19 0.93
N THR A 114 3.55 21.41 1.76
CA THR A 114 4.29 22.69 1.81
C THR A 114 5.58 22.66 0.97
N GLY A 115 5.91 21.56 0.27
CA GLY A 115 7.16 21.46 -0.50
C GLY A 115 7.33 20.19 -1.34
N SER A 116 8.58 19.87 -1.70
CA SER A 116 8.98 18.65 -2.41
C SER A 116 8.84 17.40 -1.53
N ARG A 117 8.80 16.20 -2.15
CA ARG A 117 8.77 14.91 -1.43
C ARG A 117 9.91 14.85 -0.39
N GLY A 118 9.58 14.43 0.84
CA GLY A 118 10.55 14.30 1.93
C GLY A 118 11.59 13.20 1.69
N ARG A 119 12.70 13.25 2.43
CA ARG A 119 13.78 12.24 2.40
C ARG A 119 13.52 11.06 3.34
N THR A 120 12.66 11.26 4.33
CA THR A 120 12.23 10.30 5.34
C THR A 120 10.71 10.41 5.46
N GLY A 121 9.99 9.33 5.74
CA GLY A 121 8.54 9.41 5.88
C GLY A 121 8.05 8.53 7.01
N VAL A 122 7.72 9.09 8.18
CA VAL A 122 7.33 8.31 9.37
C VAL A 122 5.83 7.99 9.32
N THR A 123 5.44 6.72 9.47
CA THR A 123 4.03 6.33 9.51
C THR A 123 3.48 6.44 10.93
N VAL A 124 2.29 7.01 11.05
CA VAL A 124 1.63 7.25 12.32
C VAL A 124 0.20 6.72 12.21
N LEU A 125 -0.17 5.91 13.20
CA LEU A 125 -1.54 5.48 13.45
C LEU A 125 -2.09 6.36 14.57
N GLY A 126 -2.93 7.31 14.21
CA GLY A 126 -3.63 8.14 15.17
C GLY A 126 -4.94 7.48 15.59
N SER A 127 -5.11 7.29 16.90
CA SER A 127 -6.37 6.83 17.47
C SER A 127 -7.33 8.01 17.66
N PRO A 128 -8.66 7.82 17.50
CA PRO A 128 -9.67 8.86 17.74
C PRO A 128 -9.64 9.46 19.16
N ASP A 129 -9.10 8.74 20.15
CA ASP A 129 -8.96 9.18 21.54
C ASP A 129 -7.65 9.97 21.81
N GLY A 130 -6.87 10.26 20.78
CA GLY A 130 -5.61 11.00 20.87
C GLY A 130 -4.38 10.14 21.16
N GLY A 131 -4.53 8.82 21.29
CA GLY A 131 -3.40 7.89 21.37
C GLY A 131 -2.62 7.83 20.05
N VAL A 132 -1.32 8.08 20.07
CA VAL A 132 -0.46 7.97 18.90
C VAL A 132 0.36 6.69 18.97
N VAL A 133 0.22 5.87 17.93
CA VAL A 133 1.04 4.69 17.72
C VAL A 133 1.88 4.91 16.47
N VAL A 134 3.20 4.88 16.61
CA VAL A 134 4.14 5.18 15.52
C VAL A 134 4.64 3.86 14.91
N GLY A 135 4.47 3.72 13.60
CA GLY A 135 5.11 2.67 12.79
C GLY A 135 6.10 3.33 11.85
N GLU A 136 7.37 3.05 11.97
CA GLU A 136 8.39 3.92 11.39
C GLU A 136 8.68 3.54 9.93
N HIS A 137 8.99 4.53 9.11
CA HIS A 137 9.28 4.36 7.69
C HIS A 137 10.34 5.38 7.25
N VAL A 138 11.30 4.96 6.43
CA VAL A 138 12.36 5.82 5.90
C VAL A 138 12.51 5.55 4.41
N VAL A 139 11.67 6.15 3.57
CA VAL A 139 11.84 6.04 2.11
C VAL A 139 13.11 6.76 1.67
N ARG A 140 14.22 6.03 1.54
CA ARG A 140 15.40 6.50 0.81
C ARG A 140 15.24 6.16 -0.66
N SER A 141 14.68 7.07 -1.46
CA SER A 141 14.68 6.91 -2.91
C SER A 141 16.09 7.16 -3.46
N SER A 142 16.88 6.11 -3.69
CA SER A 142 18.18 6.19 -4.35
C SER A 142 18.02 6.30 -5.87
N GLY A 143 17.55 7.44 -6.38
CA GLY A 143 17.62 7.81 -7.81
C GLY A 143 16.79 6.97 -8.80
N THR A 144 16.40 5.74 -8.46
CA THR A 144 15.48 4.88 -9.19
C THR A 144 14.31 4.56 -8.26
N ALA A 145 13.10 5.00 -8.61
CA ALA A 145 11.89 5.07 -7.77
C ALA A 145 11.29 3.72 -7.27
N ALA A 146 12.12 2.68 -7.15
CA ALA A 146 11.69 1.30 -6.92
C ALA A 146 12.24 0.65 -5.65
N LEU A 147 13.02 1.36 -4.83
CA LEU A 147 13.51 0.84 -3.55
C LEU A 147 12.86 1.58 -2.37
N ASP A 148 12.50 0.81 -1.35
CA ASP A 148 12.00 1.30 -0.05
C ASP A 148 12.93 0.77 1.05
N GLU A 149 13.10 1.53 2.13
CA GLU A 149 13.88 1.12 3.31
C GLU A 149 13.07 1.49 4.56
N SER A 150 13.18 0.69 5.60
CA SER A 150 12.67 1.06 6.92
C SER A 150 13.62 0.58 8.00
N GLY A 151 13.86 1.47 8.96
CA GLY A 151 14.51 1.23 10.23
C GLY A 151 14.02 2.27 11.22
N PRO A 152 14.45 2.20 12.50
CA PRO A 152 14.04 3.16 13.49
C PRO A 152 14.55 4.58 13.14
N PRO A 153 13.69 5.61 13.15
CA PRO A 153 14.04 6.99 12.91
C PRO A 153 14.72 7.54 14.17
N ASP A 154 15.42 8.65 14.00
CA ASP A 154 15.88 9.40 15.17
C ASP A 154 14.67 9.98 15.94
N GLU A 155 14.88 10.23 17.23
CA GLU A 155 13.84 10.70 18.14
C GLU A 155 13.27 12.08 17.73
N SER A 156 14.06 12.90 17.03
CA SER A 156 13.61 14.22 16.58
C SER A 156 12.59 14.10 15.45
N ALA A 157 12.91 13.31 14.42
CA ALA A 157 12.01 13.00 13.32
C ALA A 157 10.72 12.33 13.83
N ARG A 158 10.86 11.40 14.78
CA ARG A 158 9.72 10.75 15.46
C ARG A 158 8.83 11.76 16.17
N ALA A 159 9.40 12.63 16.99
CA ALA A 159 8.66 13.65 17.71
C ALA A 159 7.98 14.65 16.77
N ALA A 160 8.65 15.03 15.68
CA ALA A 160 8.07 15.89 14.64
C ALA A 160 6.86 15.22 13.96
N ALA A 161 6.98 13.95 13.59
CA ALA A 161 5.89 13.19 12.99
C ALA A 161 4.67 13.07 13.92
N VAL A 162 4.89 12.73 15.20
CA VAL A 162 3.83 12.65 16.22
C VAL A 162 3.11 13.99 16.38
N ARG A 163 3.85 15.09 16.47
CA ARG A 163 3.25 16.43 16.56
C ARG A 163 2.44 16.78 15.32
N ALA A 164 2.94 16.45 14.13
CA ALA A 164 2.26 16.76 12.87
C ALA A 164 0.99 15.93 12.65
N ALA A 165 0.97 14.70 13.15
CA ALA A 165 -0.16 13.78 13.05
C ALA A 165 -1.19 13.93 14.19
N ALA A 166 -0.93 14.81 15.17
CA ALA A 166 -1.81 14.99 16.31
C ALA A 166 -3.23 15.40 15.87
N GLY A 167 -4.23 14.66 16.37
CA GLY A 167 -5.65 14.88 16.02
C GLY A 167 -6.09 14.27 14.68
N ILE A 168 -5.19 13.63 13.94
CA ILE A 168 -5.53 12.88 12.72
C ILE A 168 -5.90 11.45 13.12
N ALA A 169 -7.16 11.07 12.98
CA ALA A 169 -7.58 9.68 13.16
C ALA A 169 -7.26 8.85 11.91
N GLY A 170 -6.66 7.68 12.08
CA GLY A 170 -6.27 6.76 11.00
C GLY A 170 -4.77 6.74 10.70
N LEU A 171 -4.41 6.12 9.58
CA LEU A 171 -3.03 5.99 9.12
C LEU A 171 -2.61 7.22 8.30
N VAL A 172 -1.49 7.84 8.68
CA VAL A 172 -0.86 8.93 7.93
C VAL A 172 0.65 8.71 7.87
N THR A 173 1.27 8.95 6.71
CA THR A 173 2.72 9.06 6.60
C THR A 173 3.13 10.53 6.61
N VAL A 174 3.99 10.91 7.54
CA VAL A 174 4.57 12.25 7.64
C VAL A 174 5.91 12.27 6.92
N GLU A 175 5.95 12.90 5.74
CA GLU A 175 7.19 13.13 5.00
C GLU A 175 7.98 14.28 5.63
N LEU A 176 9.25 14.02 5.91
CA LEU A 176 10.17 14.87 6.67
C LEU A 176 11.48 15.11 5.91
N ASP A 177 12.10 16.24 6.23
CA ASP A 177 13.50 16.54 5.92
C ASP A 177 14.20 16.97 7.21
N GLY A 178 14.90 16.03 7.85
CA GLY A 178 15.26 16.15 9.27
C GLY A 178 14.01 16.14 10.15
N ASP A 179 13.81 17.17 10.95
CA ASP A 179 12.63 17.40 11.78
C ASP A 179 11.57 18.31 11.12
N VAL A 180 11.81 18.75 9.88
CA VAL A 180 10.92 19.63 9.13
C VAL A 180 9.86 18.83 8.38
N VAL A 181 8.59 19.06 8.70
CA VAL A 181 7.43 18.46 8.01
C VAL A 181 7.27 19.06 6.62
N ARG A 182 7.34 18.20 5.60
CA ARG A 182 7.15 18.56 4.19
C ARG A 182 5.73 18.27 3.71
N ARG A 183 5.20 17.11 4.12
CA ARG A 183 3.89 16.64 3.66
C ARG A 183 3.30 15.62 4.61
N LEU A 184 1.98 15.61 4.70
CA LEU A 184 1.20 14.54 5.30
C LEU A 184 0.51 13.75 4.20
N VAL A 185 0.61 12.42 4.25
CA VAL A 185 0.06 11.52 3.25
C VAL A 185 -0.98 10.61 3.94
N PRO A 186 -2.27 10.95 3.87
CA PRO A 186 -3.34 10.32 4.66
C PRO A 186 -3.83 9.00 4.05
N ARG A 187 -2.91 8.12 3.68
CA ARG A 187 -3.22 6.84 3.05
C ARG A 187 -2.08 5.85 3.24
N LEU A 188 -2.40 4.58 2.96
CA LEU A 188 -1.40 3.52 2.87
C LEU A 188 -0.34 3.87 1.79
N GLN A 189 0.91 3.56 2.08
CA GLN A 189 2.00 3.64 1.10
C GLN A 189 2.18 2.31 0.40
N ALA A 190 2.60 2.34 -0.87
CA ALA A 190 2.91 1.11 -1.59
C ALA A 190 3.97 0.28 -0.83
N GLY A 191 5.03 0.92 -0.35
CA GLY A 191 6.10 0.31 0.44
C GLY A 191 5.77 0.00 1.91
N HIS A 192 4.51 0.08 2.37
CA HIS A 192 4.18 -0.08 3.79
C HIS A 192 4.72 -1.37 4.46
N ARG A 193 4.95 -2.43 3.67
CA ARG A 193 5.45 -3.72 4.16
C ARG A 193 6.78 -3.64 4.89
N VAL A 194 7.67 -2.70 4.52
CA VAL A 194 8.93 -2.52 5.26
C VAL A 194 8.67 -2.08 6.70
N THR A 195 7.65 -1.25 6.95
CA THR A 195 7.23 -0.87 8.30
C THR A 195 6.58 -2.02 9.04
N GLU A 196 5.71 -2.78 8.38
CA GLU A 196 5.03 -3.93 8.99
C GLU A 196 6.04 -4.93 9.57
N LEU A 197 7.08 -5.25 8.79
CA LEU A 197 8.12 -6.22 9.20
C LEU A 197 9.00 -5.72 10.34
N VAL A 198 9.40 -4.44 10.32
CA VAL A 198 10.21 -3.86 11.39
C VAL A 198 9.43 -3.78 12.71
N HIS A 199 8.15 -3.44 12.66
CA HIS A 199 7.35 -3.17 13.86
C HIS A 199 6.44 -4.33 14.30
N GLY A 200 6.33 -5.40 13.51
CA GLY A 200 5.44 -6.52 13.80
C GLY A 200 3.97 -6.11 13.82
N VAL A 201 3.54 -5.28 12.86
CA VAL A 201 2.19 -4.73 12.77
C VAL A 201 1.60 -4.94 11.38
N ASP A 202 0.33 -5.31 11.28
CA ASP A 202 -0.42 -5.25 10.02
C ASP A 202 -1.13 -3.89 9.93
N LEU A 203 -0.62 -3.00 9.09
CA LEU A 203 -1.11 -1.62 8.95
C LEU A 203 -2.49 -1.57 8.30
N VAL A 204 -2.79 -2.48 7.39
CA VAL A 204 -4.13 -2.58 6.79
C VAL A 204 -5.14 -2.98 7.85
N GLU A 205 -4.81 -3.97 8.70
CA GLU A 205 -5.67 -4.39 9.80
C GLU A 205 -5.94 -3.22 10.76
N GLN A 206 -4.90 -2.46 11.13
CA GLN A 206 -5.06 -1.29 11.99
C GLN A 206 -5.96 -0.22 11.34
N GLN A 207 -5.83 0.02 10.03
CA GLN A 207 -6.72 0.94 9.32
C GLN A 207 -8.19 0.50 9.40
N LEU A 208 -8.47 -0.79 9.20
CA LEU A 208 -9.82 -1.33 9.27
C LEU A 208 -10.41 -1.24 10.68
N LEU A 209 -9.62 -1.56 11.72
CA LEU A 209 -10.04 -1.46 13.11
C LEU A 209 -10.37 -0.01 13.49
N LEU A 210 -9.47 0.93 13.19
CA LEU A 210 -9.70 2.36 13.46
C LEU A 210 -10.94 2.89 12.75
N ALA A 211 -11.15 2.51 11.48
CA ALA A 211 -12.35 2.90 10.73
C ALA A 211 -13.63 2.32 11.34
N ALA A 212 -13.57 1.13 11.94
CA ALA A 212 -14.67 0.50 12.66
C ALA A 212 -14.85 1.03 14.10
N GLY A 213 -14.12 2.07 14.50
CA GLY A 213 -14.13 2.62 15.86
C GLY A 213 -13.58 1.65 16.91
N GLN A 214 -12.81 0.65 16.50
CA GLN A 214 -12.16 -0.32 17.38
C GLN A 214 -10.78 0.19 17.82
N PRO A 215 -10.29 -0.21 19.00
CA PRO A 215 -8.90 0.03 19.37
C PRO A 215 -7.95 -0.73 18.44
N LEU A 216 -6.70 -0.29 18.39
CA LEU A 216 -5.64 -1.02 17.69
C LEU A 216 -5.48 -2.43 18.28
N SER A 217 -5.28 -3.44 17.42
CA SER A 217 -5.08 -4.82 17.89
C SER A 217 -3.72 -5.03 18.54
N CYS A 218 -2.75 -4.17 18.23
CA CYS A 218 -1.46 -4.14 18.91
C CYS A 218 -0.94 -2.71 19.09
N ARG A 219 -0.01 -2.55 20.03
CA ARG A 219 0.87 -1.38 20.07
C ARG A 219 2.18 -1.74 19.36
N PRO A 220 2.41 -1.25 18.13
CA PRO A 220 3.71 -1.25 17.46
C PRO A 220 4.86 -1.05 18.43
N GLY A 221 5.79 -2.01 18.39
CA GLY A 221 7.03 -1.92 19.16
C GLY A 221 7.95 -0.81 18.61
N ARG A 222 9.09 -0.59 19.28
CA ARG A 222 10.13 0.36 18.85
C ARG A 222 10.80 0.03 17.51
N GLY A 223 10.39 -1.05 16.85
CA GLY A 223 11.06 -1.58 15.67
C GLY A 223 12.24 -2.48 16.02
N VAL A 224 12.41 -3.57 15.29
CA VAL A 224 13.56 -4.48 15.41
C VAL A 224 14.15 -4.68 14.03
N GLY A 225 15.46 -4.46 13.88
CA GLY A 225 16.18 -4.67 12.62
C GLY A 225 15.86 -3.63 11.55
N VAL A 226 16.05 -4.01 10.30
CA VAL A 226 15.89 -3.18 9.11
C VAL A 226 15.15 -3.99 8.04
N ALA A 227 14.22 -3.35 7.33
CA ALA A 227 13.58 -3.94 6.16
C ALA A 227 13.86 -3.12 4.90
N MET A 228 14.02 -3.80 3.77
CA MET A 228 14.23 -3.19 2.46
C MET A 228 13.28 -3.81 1.46
N GLY A 229 12.70 -2.97 0.61
CA GLY A 229 11.72 -3.36 -0.40
C GLY A 229 12.15 -2.98 -1.81
N ALA A 230 11.74 -3.77 -2.79
CA ALA A 230 11.91 -3.51 -4.21
C ALA A 230 10.58 -3.68 -4.96
N ARG A 231 10.29 -2.79 -5.91
CA ARG A 231 9.12 -2.84 -6.79
C ARG A 231 9.50 -3.41 -8.15
N VAL A 232 8.89 -4.53 -8.52
CA VAL A 232 9.10 -5.19 -9.81
C VAL A 232 8.03 -4.74 -10.78
N TYR A 233 8.44 -4.10 -11.87
CA TYR A 233 7.56 -3.60 -12.94
C TYR A 233 7.82 -4.38 -14.23
N ALA A 234 6.76 -4.65 -14.98
CA ALA A 234 6.91 -4.99 -16.39
C ALA A 234 7.25 -3.72 -17.21
N ALA A 235 8.08 -3.87 -18.23
CA ALA A 235 8.41 -2.80 -19.17
C ALA A 235 7.35 -2.66 -20.29
N GLY A 236 6.40 -3.59 -20.38
CA GLY A 236 5.35 -3.58 -21.38
C GLY A 236 4.25 -4.61 -21.11
N ALA A 237 3.23 -4.58 -21.96
CA ALA A 237 2.13 -5.53 -21.94
C ALA A 237 2.51 -6.87 -22.54
N GLY A 238 1.88 -7.95 -22.08
CA GLY A 238 2.14 -9.30 -22.60
C GLY A 238 1.71 -10.39 -21.62
N GLN A 239 1.80 -11.64 -22.07
CA GLN A 239 1.44 -12.79 -21.22
C GLN A 239 2.65 -13.27 -20.42
N LEU A 240 2.45 -13.52 -19.14
CA LEU A 240 3.48 -14.05 -18.24
C LEU A 240 3.59 -15.56 -18.44
N THR A 241 4.62 -16.01 -19.15
CA THR A 241 4.85 -17.44 -19.43
C THR A 241 5.51 -18.16 -18.26
N ALA A 242 6.21 -17.43 -17.39
CA ALA A 242 6.65 -17.87 -16.07
C ALA A 242 6.58 -16.71 -15.08
N PHE A 243 6.22 -17.04 -13.84
CA PHE A 243 6.14 -16.10 -12.72
C PHE A 243 6.42 -16.85 -11.42
N GLU A 244 7.68 -16.87 -11.01
CA GLU A 244 8.15 -17.60 -9.83
C GLU A 244 8.68 -16.59 -8.82
N ILE A 245 8.04 -16.53 -7.66
CA ILE A 245 8.41 -15.62 -6.59
C ILE A 245 9.55 -16.20 -5.75
N PRO A 246 10.46 -15.37 -5.24
CA PRO A 246 11.50 -15.83 -4.32
C PRO A 246 10.89 -16.39 -3.03
N ALA A 247 11.56 -17.40 -2.47
CA ALA A 247 11.26 -17.94 -1.15
C ALA A 247 11.84 -17.04 -0.03
N ASP A 248 11.40 -17.28 1.20
CA ASP A 248 11.99 -16.72 2.44
C ASP A 248 11.91 -15.20 2.63
N VAL A 249 11.25 -14.48 1.71
CA VAL A 249 10.94 -13.05 1.84
C VAL A 249 9.45 -12.78 1.65
N CYS A 250 8.99 -11.61 2.09
CA CYS A 250 7.62 -11.20 1.82
C CYS A 250 7.48 -10.73 0.37
N VAL A 251 6.50 -11.26 -0.36
CA VAL A 251 6.18 -10.82 -1.71
C VAL A 251 4.69 -10.54 -1.84
N ASP A 252 4.32 -9.28 -2.04
CA ASP A 252 2.97 -8.88 -2.40
C ASP A 252 2.85 -8.91 -3.93
N VAL A 253 2.05 -9.84 -4.45
CA VAL A 253 1.90 -10.08 -5.89
C VAL A 253 0.53 -9.66 -6.40
N GLY A 254 0.50 -9.16 -7.65
CA GLY A 254 -0.71 -8.82 -8.38
C GLY A 254 -0.97 -9.72 -9.58
N TYR A 255 -0.09 -10.68 -9.84
CA TYR A 255 -0.10 -11.53 -11.03
C TYR A 255 0.32 -12.96 -10.69
N ARG A 256 -0.02 -13.89 -11.59
CA ARG A 256 0.34 -15.30 -11.59
C ARG A 256 0.87 -15.70 -12.97
N LYS A 257 1.49 -16.88 -13.06
CA LYS A 257 1.80 -17.50 -14.35
C LYS A 257 0.52 -17.64 -15.17
N GLY A 258 0.58 -17.23 -16.44
CA GLY A 258 -0.54 -17.26 -17.39
C GLY A 258 -1.30 -15.95 -17.48
N ASP A 259 -1.20 -15.06 -16.48
CA ASP A 259 -1.85 -13.76 -16.50
C ASP A 259 -1.27 -12.86 -17.60
N ARG A 260 -2.06 -11.87 -18.03
CA ARG A 260 -1.66 -10.88 -19.02
C ARG A 260 -1.47 -9.52 -18.35
N VAL A 261 -0.30 -8.94 -18.52
CA VAL A 261 -0.03 -7.53 -18.17
C VAL A 261 -0.73 -6.65 -19.20
N GLN A 262 -1.63 -5.79 -18.73
CA GLN A 262 -2.38 -4.87 -19.58
C GLN A 262 -1.61 -3.56 -19.80
N PRO A 263 -1.73 -2.92 -20.97
CA PRO A 263 -1.03 -1.65 -21.26
C PRO A 263 -1.70 -0.43 -20.62
N HIS A 264 -2.91 -0.57 -20.07
CA HIS A 264 -3.76 0.55 -19.66
C HIS A 264 -3.43 1.12 -18.28
N TYR A 265 -2.68 0.38 -17.46
CA TYR A 265 -2.45 0.70 -16.06
C TYR A 265 -0.98 0.57 -15.69
N ASP A 266 -0.65 1.05 -14.49
CA ASP A 266 0.66 0.84 -13.90
C ASP A 266 1.02 -0.67 -13.89
N PRO A 267 2.20 -1.05 -14.43
CA PRO A 267 2.59 -2.43 -14.63
C PRO A 267 3.33 -3.02 -13.42
N LEU A 268 3.04 -2.57 -12.20
CA LEU A 268 3.59 -3.14 -10.97
C LEU A 268 3.16 -4.60 -10.81
N LEU A 269 4.13 -5.51 -10.94
CA LEU A 269 3.92 -6.95 -10.85
C LEU A 269 3.91 -7.42 -9.41
N ALA A 270 4.87 -6.92 -8.62
CA ALA A 270 5.09 -7.34 -7.25
C ALA A 270 5.87 -6.31 -6.42
N LEU A 271 5.70 -6.38 -5.10
CA LEU A 271 6.58 -5.75 -4.13
C LEU A 271 7.30 -6.84 -3.35
N VAL A 272 8.63 -6.88 -3.46
CA VAL A 272 9.49 -7.82 -2.73
C VAL A 272 10.03 -7.09 -1.51
N THR A 273 9.94 -7.68 -0.32
CA THR A 273 10.43 -7.06 0.91
C THR A 273 11.19 -8.07 1.75
N ALA A 274 12.44 -7.74 2.07
CA ALA A 274 13.30 -8.50 2.97
C ALA A 274 13.50 -7.76 4.29
N HIS A 275 13.72 -8.51 5.37
CA HIS A 275 13.99 -8.00 6.72
C HIS A 275 15.20 -8.73 7.30
N GLY A 276 16.03 -8.00 8.05
CA GLY A 276 17.23 -8.54 8.68
C GLY A 276 17.53 -7.81 9.99
N ALA A 277 18.37 -8.41 10.84
CA ALA A 277 18.76 -7.76 12.09
C ALA A 277 19.66 -6.53 11.84
N THR A 278 20.38 -6.53 10.71
CA THR A 278 21.16 -5.39 10.22
C THR A 278 20.71 -4.97 8.83
N ARG A 279 21.05 -3.74 8.43
CA ARG A 279 20.81 -3.25 7.07
C ARG A 279 21.51 -4.09 6.01
N GLU A 280 22.74 -4.54 6.30
CA GLU A 280 23.51 -5.42 5.42
C GLU A 280 22.79 -6.76 5.18
N GLN A 281 22.30 -7.39 6.25
CA GLN A 281 21.51 -8.63 6.14
C GLN A 281 20.21 -8.42 5.34
N ALA A 282 19.49 -7.33 5.56
CA ALA A 282 18.28 -7.01 4.81
C ALA A 282 18.58 -6.77 3.32
N LEU A 283 19.69 -6.08 3.03
CA LEU A 283 20.15 -5.81 1.67
C LEU A 283 20.56 -7.10 0.94
N ASP A 284 21.33 -7.97 1.59
CA ASP A 284 21.77 -9.23 1.00
C ASP A 284 20.59 -10.19 0.75
N ALA A 285 19.65 -10.25 1.70
CA ALA A 285 18.41 -10.99 1.50
C ALA A 285 17.58 -10.44 0.33
N LEU A 286 17.49 -9.10 0.19
CA LEU A 286 16.79 -8.48 -0.94
C LEU A 286 17.52 -8.74 -2.27
N ARG A 287 18.86 -8.69 -2.30
CA ARG A 287 19.68 -9.05 -3.48
C ARG A 287 19.40 -10.48 -3.92
N ALA A 288 19.45 -11.43 -2.99
CA ALA A 288 19.16 -12.83 -3.26
C ALA A 288 17.73 -13.03 -3.79
N ALA A 289 16.74 -12.37 -3.17
CA ALA A 289 15.35 -12.45 -3.59
C ALA A 289 15.12 -11.87 -5.00
N VAL A 290 15.70 -10.71 -5.31
CA VAL A 290 15.60 -10.11 -6.66
C VAL A 290 16.28 -10.99 -7.71
N ALA A 291 17.43 -11.58 -7.40
CA ALA A 291 18.13 -12.50 -8.31
C ALA A 291 17.35 -13.81 -8.55
N ALA A 292 16.60 -14.28 -7.55
CA ALA A 292 15.78 -15.49 -7.64
C ALA A 292 14.40 -15.27 -8.29
N PHE A 293 13.95 -14.02 -8.46
CA PHE A 293 12.64 -13.74 -9.06
C PHE A 293 12.66 -14.03 -10.57
N VAL A 294 11.86 -15.00 -11.01
CA VAL A 294 11.71 -15.33 -12.43
C VAL A 294 10.42 -14.75 -12.99
N VAL A 295 10.55 -13.84 -13.97
CA VAL A 295 9.45 -13.37 -14.81
C VAL A 295 9.83 -13.60 -16.28
N ARG A 296 8.95 -14.25 -17.06
CA ARG A 296 9.15 -14.52 -18.49
C ARG A 296 7.92 -14.13 -19.30
N GLY A 297 8.12 -13.81 -20.57
CA GLY A 297 7.07 -13.40 -21.51
C GLY A 297 6.87 -11.88 -21.62
N VAL A 298 7.40 -11.12 -20.66
CA VAL A 298 7.53 -9.65 -20.72
C VAL A 298 8.90 -9.25 -20.17
N ASP A 299 9.44 -8.14 -20.67
CA ASP A 299 10.62 -7.51 -20.08
C ASP A 299 10.26 -6.87 -18.73
N THR A 300 11.25 -6.78 -17.84
CA THR A 300 11.06 -6.22 -16.49
C THR A 300 12.22 -5.32 -16.08
N ASN A 301 12.03 -4.56 -15.00
CA ASN A 301 13.09 -3.77 -14.38
C ASN A 301 14.04 -4.59 -13.49
N LEU A 302 13.93 -5.93 -13.41
CA LEU A 302 14.78 -6.78 -12.56
C LEU A 302 16.28 -6.56 -12.79
N PRO A 303 16.82 -6.49 -14.03
CA PRO A 303 18.24 -6.25 -14.25
C PRO A 303 18.71 -4.89 -13.70
N ALA A 304 17.87 -3.85 -13.84
CA ALA A 304 18.15 -2.53 -13.31
C ALA A 304 18.11 -2.51 -11.76
N LEU A 305 17.18 -3.27 -11.17
CA LEU A 305 17.11 -3.45 -9.71
C LEU A 305 18.35 -4.17 -9.18
N SER A 306 18.79 -5.26 -9.80
CA SER A 306 20.01 -5.98 -9.42
C SER A 306 21.22 -5.03 -9.42
N ALA A 307 21.43 -4.28 -10.50
CA ALA A 307 22.53 -3.33 -10.59
C ALA A 307 22.43 -2.16 -9.58
N ALA A 308 21.22 -1.72 -9.23
CA ALA A 308 21.01 -0.71 -8.19
C ALA A 308 21.34 -1.25 -6.79
N LEU A 309 20.93 -2.49 -6.50
CA LEU A 309 21.21 -3.15 -5.21
C LEU A 309 22.70 -3.46 -5.03
N GLU A 310 23.44 -3.79 -6.09
CA GLU A 310 24.90 -3.98 -6.03
C GLU A 310 25.64 -2.68 -5.68
N ARG A 311 25.17 -1.53 -6.19
CA ARG A 311 25.75 -0.21 -5.90
C ARG A 311 25.34 0.34 -4.53
N THR A 312 24.35 -0.26 -3.89
CA THR A 312 23.92 0.14 -2.55
C THR A 312 24.91 -0.41 -1.53
N SER A 313 25.63 0.49 -0.85
CA SER A 313 26.39 0.18 0.37
C SER A 313 25.47 0.22 1.57
#